data_AF-A0A1V2QUD1-F1
#
_entry.id   AF-A0A1V2QUD1-F1
#
_cell.length_a   1.000
_cell.length_b   1.000
_cell.length_c   1.000
_cell.angle_alpha   90.00
_cell.angle_beta   90.00
_cell.angle_gamma   90.00
#
_symmetry.space_group_name_H-M   'P 1'
#
loop_
_entity.id
_entity.type
_entity.pdbx_description
1 polymer ?
#
loop_
_entity_poly.entity_id
_entity_poly.type
_entity_poly.pdbx_seq_one_letter_code
_entity_poly.pdbx_strand_id
1 'polypeptide(L)'
;MLRYMVLAGAGCALVSLFVPRERARVEVIDYPYLLFVVAVGVAAYLVISGRRWVGVALAGVVFVLAAVAVGVDVAHGLPEADLPLLAVGALAVAFGGLSAGSWRVRPLGVLGVAAVVGAAVVAPDAVEAAAVRSEVRGAWAEPPRPVVELAATKRWEWQSPARVVGLAAAGHGVAVGTEDGAVVGLDGTDGRPQWRYARSGALLLSVSASPDRRSVLALFDRDQQPPRRLLVGLDADTGTLRFERAMEGRELGKNLFVGATAVVTADSGGVSADDQATGEERWRWWQPDGCLADVAGTGPAGVSVAVWCEDRLAVLGLAEDTGRELWRHTVTFEPERRANRQVEVVTTTDGSVAHVRMYGDELPPDALTDALVDVASGRVTRLVDPPAAVEVGYGPAPVLRDRERDAPVHAVDPATGRAVPLDEANCPLTRAAVTTATRFVRLCSTPKGELSVSAQGLDGSAPVTAALAPIDGLTFGLNAYFVPAPGALVIGAPGSRDRPGLVVGFAP
;
A
#
# COMPACT_ATOMS: atom_id res chain seq x y z
N MET A 1 -50.64 -11.32 0.73
CA MET A 1 -49.89 -12.03 1.78
C MET A 1 -48.51 -11.43 1.97
N LEU A 2 -47.76 -11.09 0.91
CA LEU A 2 -46.43 -10.47 1.06
C LEU A 2 -46.16 -9.27 0.12
N ARG A 3 -47.18 -8.47 -0.21
CA ARG A 3 -46.99 -7.22 -0.98
C ARG A 3 -46.04 -6.24 -0.26
N TYR A 4 -45.97 -6.30 1.06
CA TYR A 4 -44.99 -5.56 1.87
C TYR A 4 -43.54 -6.03 1.65
N MET A 5 -43.28 -7.33 1.40
CA MET A 5 -41.94 -7.80 1.02
C MET A 5 -41.56 -7.36 -0.40
N VAL A 6 -42.52 -7.23 -1.31
CA VAL A 6 -42.27 -6.67 -2.65
C VAL A 6 -41.84 -5.21 -2.57
N LEU A 7 -42.53 -4.42 -1.72
CA LEU A 7 -42.16 -3.03 -1.46
C LEU A 7 -40.83 -2.91 -0.72
N ALA A 8 -40.58 -3.77 0.28
CA ALA A 8 -39.31 -3.81 0.99
C ALA A 8 -38.16 -4.21 0.05
N GLY A 9 -38.35 -5.19 -0.83
CA GLY A 9 -37.36 -5.60 -1.82
C GLY A 9 -37.04 -4.52 -2.85
N ALA A 10 -38.05 -3.80 -3.35
CA ALA A 10 -37.85 -2.62 -4.19
C ALA A 10 -37.15 -1.49 -3.42
N GLY A 11 -37.49 -1.32 -2.14
CA GLY A 11 -36.82 -0.40 -1.22
C GLY A 11 -35.33 -0.74 -1.04
N CYS A 12 -34.97 -2.00 -0.83
CA CYS A 12 -33.58 -2.45 -0.74
C CYS A 12 -32.80 -2.15 -2.04
N ALA A 13 -33.39 -2.41 -3.21
CA ALA A 13 -32.76 -2.11 -4.49
C ALA A 13 -32.62 -0.58 -4.74
N LEU A 14 -33.51 0.24 -4.19
CA LEU A 14 -33.32 1.70 -4.22
C LEU A 14 -32.26 2.15 -3.22
N VAL A 15 -32.29 1.63 -1.99
CA VAL A 15 -31.30 1.94 -0.95
C VAL A 15 -29.90 1.54 -1.39
N SER A 16 -29.72 0.49 -2.19
CA SER A 16 -28.41 0.12 -2.73
C SER A 16 -27.78 1.18 -3.65
N LEU A 17 -28.57 2.14 -4.17
CA LEU A 17 -28.03 3.32 -4.86
C LEU A 17 -27.40 4.34 -3.90
N PHE A 18 -27.83 4.34 -2.63
CA PHE A 18 -27.51 5.34 -1.61
C PHE A 18 -26.68 4.81 -0.45
N VAL A 19 -26.48 3.49 -0.34
CA VAL A 19 -25.51 2.95 0.62
C VAL A 19 -24.18 3.64 0.33
N PRO A 20 -23.56 4.30 1.35
CA PRO A 20 -22.33 5.05 1.16
C PRO A 20 -21.38 4.16 0.39
N ARG A 21 -21.12 4.56 -0.85
CA ARG A 21 -20.16 3.87 -1.67
C ARG A 21 -18.78 4.31 -1.22
N GLU A 22 -18.47 4.18 0.07
CA GLU A 22 -17.14 4.40 0.64
C GLU A 22 -16.11 3.49 -0.06
N ARG A 23 -16.60 2.45 -0.75
CA ARG A 23 -15.92 1.69 -1.79
C ARG A 23 -16.64 1.92 -3.12
N ALA A 24 -16.40 3.05 -3.79
CA ALA A 24 -17.21 3.48 -4.94
C ALA A 24 -17.09 2.54 -6.17
N ARG A 25 -17.83 2.78 -7.26
CA ARG A 25 -17.74 2.08 -8.58
C ARG A 25 -17.12 2.92 -9.70
N VAL A 26 -16.49 2.24 -10.66
CA VAL A 26 -15.94 2.81 -11.90
C VAL A 26 -17.11 3.31 -12.77
N GLU A 27 -17.00 4.52 -13.31
CA GLU A 27 -17.97 5.18 -14.21
C GLU A 27 -18.35 4.35 -15.46
N VAL A 28 -17.65 3.25 -15.75
CA VAL A 28 -17.86 2.45 -16.96
C VAL A 28 -18.93 1.35 -16.77
N ILE A 29 -19.39 1.07 -15.54
CA ILE A 29 -20.47 0.10 -15.24
C ILE A 29 -21.66 0.76 -14.49
N ASP A 30 -21.95 2.04 -14.71
CA ASP A 30 -23.14 2.66 -14.12
C ASP A 30 -24.44 2.30 -14.86
N TYR A 31 -24.38 2.15 -16.19
CA TYR A 31 -25.56 1.79 -16.97
C TYR A 31 -26.12 0.40 -16.64
N PRO A 32 -25.32 -0.69 -16.55
CA PRO A 32 -25.83 -2.02 -16.25
C PRO A 32 -26.43 -2.13 -14.84
N TYR A 33 -25.80 -1.49 -13.84
CA TYR A 33 -26.28 -1.55 -12.46
C TYR A 33 -27.61 -0.81 -12.30
N LEU A 34 -27.71 0.39 -12.85
CA LEU A 34 -28.94 1.18 -12.82
C LEU A 34 -30.07 0.47 -13.57
N LEU A 35 -29.75 -0.22 -14.68
CA LEU A 35 -30.69 -1.11 -15.38
C LEU A 35 -31.21 -2.23 -14.47
N PHE A 36 -30.36 -2.84 -13.63
CA PHE A 36 -30.82 -3.86 -12.68
C PHE A 36 -31.71 -3.30 -11.59
N VAL A 37 -31.37 -2.16 -11.00
CA VAL A 37 -32.21 -1.49 -9.99
C VAL A 37 -33.58 -1.13 -10.58
N VAL A 38 -33.59 -0.55 -11.78
CA VAL A 38 -34.83 -0.25 -12.52
C VAL A 38 -35.60 -1.54 -12.81
N ALA A 39 -34.94 -2.63 -13.22
CA ALA A 39 -35.58 -3.92 -13.47
C ALA A 39 -36.24 -4.51 -12.21
N VAL A 40 -35.63 -4.38 -11.02
CA VAL A 40 -36.26 -4.78 -9.74
C VAL A 40 -37.49 -3.92 -9.45
N GLY A 41 -37.40 -2.60 -9.67
CA GLY A 41 -38.54 -1.69 -9.54
C GLY A 41 -39.70 -2.04 -10.49
N VAL A 42 -39.40 -2.32 -11.75
CA VAL A 42 -40.37 -2.76 -12.76
C VAL A 42 -40.97 -4.12 -12.37
N ALA A 43 -40.16 -5.06 -11.90
CA ALA A 43 -40.62 -6.36 -11.42
C ALA A 43 -41.62 -6.20 -10.26
N ALA A 44 -41.30 -5.35 -9.28
CA ALA A 44 -42.18 -5.04 -8.17
C ALA A 44 -43.51 -4.43 -8.63
N TYR A 45 -43.47 -3.47 -9.57
CA TYR A 45 -44.67 -2.88 -10.16
C TYR A 45 -45.54 -3.92 -10.89
N LEU A 46 -44.93 -4.82 -11.67
CA LEU A 46 -45.64 -5.90 -12.37
C LEU A 46 -46.33 -6.86 -11.40
N VAL A 47 -45.67 -7.20 -10.29
CA VAL A 47 -46.28 -8.01 -9.22
C VAL A 47 -47.49 -7.31 -8.59
N ILE A 48 -47.38 -6.01 -8.29
CA ILE A 48 -48.44 -5.23 -7.64
C ILE A 48 -49.65 -5.01 -8.57
N SER A 49 -49.40 -4.78 -9.87
CA SER A 49 -50.42 -4.56 -10.91
C SER A 49 -51.14 -5.84 -11.37
N GLY A 50 -50.75 -7.00 -10.85
CA GLY A 50 -51.43 -8.28 -11.10
C GLY A 50 -50.77 -9.18 -12.15
N ARG A 51 -49.71 -8.71 -12.83
CA ARG A 51 -48.88 -9.52 -13.76
C ARG A 51 -47.79 -10.30 -13.01
N ARG A 52 -48.22 -11.11 -12.03
CA ARG A 52 -47.35 -11.71 -11.01
C ARG A 52 -46.22 -12.56 -11.60
N TRP A 53 -46.53 -13.46 -12.53
CA TRP A 53 -45.53 -14.37 -13.10
C TRP A 53 -44.43 -13.65 -13.88
N VAL A 54 -44.78 -12.59 -14.62
CA VAL A 54 -43.80 -11.78 -15.36
C VAL A 54 -42.87 -11.03 -14.40
N GLY A 55 -43.44 -10.42 -13.34
CA GLY A 55 -42.63 -9.74 -12.32
C GLY A 55 -41.73 -10.70 -11.54
N VAL A 56 -42.22 -11.89 -11.17
CA VAL A 56 -41.41 -12.92 -10.49
C VAL A 56 -40.28 -13.41 -11.39
N ALA A 57 -40.54 -13.66 -12.68
CA ALA A 57 -39.52 -14.09 -13.62
C ALA A 57 -38.42 -13.02 -13.78
N LEU A 58 -38.81 -11.76 -13.95
CA LEU A 58 -37.87 -10.65 -14.06
C LEU A 58 -37.00 -10.50 -12.79
N ALA A 59 -37.62 -10.53 -11.60
CA ALA A 59 -36.89 -10.48 -10.33
C ALA A 59 -35.96 -11.68 -10.14
N GLY A 60 -36.38 -12.88 -10.55
CA GLY A 60 -35.54 -14.08 -10.52
C GLY A 60 -34.31 -13.97 -11.43
N VAL A 61 -34.45 -13.41 -12.64
CA VAL A 61 -33.33 -13.15 -13.55
C VAL A 61 -32.35 -12.16 -12.93
N VAL A 62 -32.85 -11.04 -12.38
CA VAL A 62 -31.98 -10.05 -11.72
C VAL A 62 -31.26 -10.66 -10.51
N PHE A 63 -31.95 -11.48 -9.71
CA PHE A 63 -31.33 -12.19 -8.58
C PHE A 63 -30.18 -13.10 -9.03
N VAL A 64 -30.39 -13.92 -10.06
CA VAL A 64 -29.33 -14.83 -10.57
C VAL A 64 -28.13 -14.03 -11.07
N LEU A 65 -28.36 -12.95 -11.85
CA LEU A 65 -27.29 -12.10 -12.35
C LEU A 65 -26.53 -11.40 -11.21
N ALA A 66 -27.25 -10.86 -10.21
CA ALA A 66 -26.65 -10.24 -9.04
C ALA A 66 -25.84 -11.26 -8.21
N ALA A 67 -26.36 -12.48 -8.01
CA ALA A 67 -25.67 -13.54 -7.28
C ALA A 67 -24.39 -14.01 -8.01
N VAL A 68 -24.44 -14.13 -9.34
CA VAL A 68 -23.24 -14.41 -10.17
C VAL A 68 -22.23 -13.27 -10.02
N ALA A 69 -22.67 -12.01 -10.09
CA ALA A 69 -21.79 -10.86 -9.91
C ALA A 69 -21.15 -10.83 -8.51
N VAL A 70 -21.91 -11.13 -7.44
CA VAL A 70 -21.36 -11.29 -6.08
C VAL A 70 -20.30 -12.41 -6.04
N GLY A 71 -20.56 -13.54 -6.68
CA GLY A 71 -19.59 -14.65 -6.74
C GLY A 71 -18.30 -14.25 -7.47
N VAL A 72 -18.42 -13.48 -8.55
CA VAL A 72 -17.28 -12.92 -9.27
C VAL A 72 -16.51 -11.90 -8.41
N ASP A 73 -17.21 -11.03 -7.69
CA ASP A 73 -16.64 -10.04 -6.77
C ASP A 73 -15.84 -10.69 -5.63
N VAL A 74 -16.40 -11.73 -5.01
CA VAL A 74 -15.70 -12.53 -3.98
C VAL A 74 -14.46 -13.19 -4.57
N ALA A 75 -14.55 -13.72 -5.80
CA ALA A 75 -13.42 -14.35 -6.47
C ALA A 75 -12.29 -13.36 -6.82
N HIS A 76 -12.57 -12.05 -6.87
CA HIS A 76 -11.58 -10.98 -7.05
C HIS A 76 -11.08 -10.38 -5.72
N GLY A 77 -11.54 -10.86 -4.56
CA GLY A 77 -11.02 -10.48 -3.24
C GLY A 77 -11.43 -9.10 -2.71
N LEU A 78 -12.18 -8.32 -3.49
CA LEU A 78 -12.61 -6.96 -3.18
C LEU A 78 -14.12 -6.80 -3.50
N PRO A 79 -15.01 -7.45 -2.74
CA PRO A 79 -16.43 -7.42 -3.04
C PRO A 79 -17.08 -6.08 -2.70
N GLU A 80 -18.06 -5.69 -3.51
CA GLU A 80 -18.84 -4.47 -3.30
C GLU A 80 -20.10 -4.75 -2.44
N ALA A 81 -20.52 -3.76 -1.66
CA ALA A 81 -21.68 -3.89 -0.76
C ALA A 81 -23.04 -3.79 -1.48
N ASP A 82 -23.07 -3.28 -2.71
CA ASP A 82 -24.28 -2.91 -3.43
C ASP A 82 -24.94 -4.08 -4.18
N LEU A 83 -24.16 -5.04 -4.68
CA LEU A 83 -24.66 -6.26 -5.34
C LEU A 83 -25.36 -7.23 -4.37
N PRO A 84 -24.86 -7.50 -3.16
CA PRO A 84 -25.57 -8.31 -2.17
C PRO A 84 -26.93 -7.71 -1.80
N LEU A 85 -27.00 -6.38 -1.63
CA LEU A 85 -28.26 -5.67 -1.38
C LEU A 85 -29.25 -5.78 -2.53
N LEU A 86 -28.78 -5.63 -3.78
CA LEU A 86 -29.59 -5.82 -4.97
C LEU A 86 -30.11 -7.26 -5.08
N ALA A 87 -29.27 -8.26 -4.80
CA ALA A 87 -29.66 -9.66 -4.79
C ALA A 87 -30.74 -9.94 -3.72
N VAL A 88 -30.56 -9.44 -2.49
CA VAL A 88 -31.57 -9.54 -1.43
C VAL A 88 -32.89 -8.88 -1.85
N GLY A 89 -32.82 -7.68 -2.44
CA GLY A 89 -33.99 -6.95 -2.95
C GLY A 89 -34.75 -7.72 -4.04
N ALA A 90 -34.03 -8.24 -5.03
CA ALA A 90 -34.60 -9.03 -6.12
C ALA A 90 -35.23 -10.34 -5.62
N LEU A 91 -34.57 -11.05 -4.71
CA LEU A 91 -35.09 -12.27 -4.08
C LEU A 91 -36.38 -11.99 -3.28
N ALA A 92 -36.41 -10.89 -2.53
CA ALA A 92 -37.58 -10.47 -1.77
C ALA A 92 -38.78 -10.14 -2.68
N VAL A 93 -38.55 -9.49 -3.83
CA VAL A 93 -39.59 -9.24 -4.85
C VAL A 93 -40.12 -10.55 -5.44
N ALA A 94 -39.23 -11.48 -5.80
CA ALA A 94 -39.62 -12.77 -6.36
C ALA A 94 -40.46 -13.59 -5.37
N PHE A 95 -39.98 -13.74 -4.13
CA PHE A 95 -40.67 -14.49 -3.08
C PHE A 95 -42.00 -13.83 -2.68
N GLY A 96 -42.00 -12.51 -2.54
CA GLY A 96 -43.21 -11.73 -2.24
C GLY A 96 -44.27 -11.83 -3.35
N GLY A 97 -43.85 -11.93 -4.62
CA GLY A 97 -44.73 -12.11 -5.77
C GLY A 97 -45.38 -13.49 -5.85
N LEU A 98 -44.63 -14.56 -5.57
CA LEU A 98 -45.16 -15.94 -5.50
C LEU A 98 -46.22 -16.11 -4.42
N SER A 99 -46.14 -15.32 -3.35
CA SER A 99 -46.99 -15.39 -2.17
C SER A 99 -48.01 -14.25 -2.06
N ALA A 100 -48.18 -13.43 -3.12
CA ALA A 100 -49.00 -12.23 -3.09
C ALA A 100 -50.52 -12.50 -3.11
N GLY A 101 -51.15 -12.72 -1.95
CA GLY A 101 -52.63 -12.65 -1.78
C GLY A 101 -53.21 -11.22 -1.61
N SER A 102 -54.00 -11.01 -0.54
CA SER A 102 -54.63 -9.72 -0.17
C SER A 102 -53.71 -8.75 0.61
N TRP A 103 -54.12 -7.48 0.75
CA TRP A 103 -53.42 -6.35 1.41
C TRP A 103 -53.56 -6.29 2.95
N ARG A 104 -54.23 -7.25 3.59
CA ARG A 104 -54.36 -7.21 5.06
C ARG A 104 -53.00 -7.45 5.72
N VAL A 105 -52.60 -6.55 6.61
CA VAL A 105 -51.41 -6.72 7.47
C VAL A 105 -51.60 -7.98 8.30
N ARG A 106 -50.63 -8.89 8.23
CA ARG A 106 -50.57 -10.13 9.03
C ARG A 106 -49.19 -10.20 9.70
N PRO A 107 -49.08 -10.77 10.90
CA PRO A 107 -47.82 -10.87 11.63
C PRO A 107 -46.70 -11.53 10.81
N LEU A 108 -47.03 -12.56 10.01
CA LEU A 108 -46.09 -13.19 9.06
C LEU A 108 -45.51 -12.23 8.01
N GLY A 109 -46.26 -11.23 7.56
CA GLY A 109 -45.77 -10.24 6.60
C GLY A 109 -44.78 -9.26 7.24
N VAL A 110 -45.00 -8.91 8.51
CA VAL A 110 -44.07 -8.08 9.29
C VAL A 110 -42.77 -8.83 9.55
N LEU A 111 -42.86 -10.12 9.91
CA LEU A 111 -41.69 -11.00 10.04
C LEU A 111 -40.90 -11.14 8.73
N GLY A 112 -41.60 -11.26 7.60
CA GLY A 112 -40.97 -11.30 6.28
C GLY A 112 -40.19 -10.02 5.93
N VAL A 113 -40.77 -8.85 6.21
CA VAL A 113 -40.06 -7.57 6.03
C VAL A 113 -38.85 -7.46 6.96
N ALA A 114 -38.99 -7.82 8.24
CA ALA A 114 -37.89 -7.81 9.19
C ALA A 114 -36.75 -8.75 8.76
N ALA A 115 -37.06 -9.92 8.20
CA ALA A 115 -36.07 -10.85 7.67
C ALA A 115 -35.33 -10.28 6.45
N VAL A 116 -36.03 -9.61 5.53
CA VAL A 116 -35.39 -8.95 4.36
C VAL A 116 -34.45 -7.84 4.81
N VAL A 117 -34.89 -7.00 5.75
CA VAL A 117 -34.05 -5.92 6.30
C VAL A 117 -32.84 -6.51 7.02
N GLY A 118 -33.02 -7.52 7.86
CA GLY A 118 -31.91 -8.21 8.52
C GLY A 118 -30.92 -8.82 7.53
N ALA A 119 -31.41 -9.49 6.48
CA ALA A 119 -30.56 -10.03 5.42
C ALA A 119 -29.82 -8.93 4.64
N ALA A 120 -30.49 -7.82 4.34
CA ALA A 120 -29.89 -6.68 3.65
C ALA A 120 -28.76 -6.03 4.47
N VAL A 121 -28.89 -6.00 5.80
CA VAL A 121 -27.84 -5.50 6.71
C VAL A 121 -26.65 -6.46 6.77
N VAL A 122 -26.87 -7.77 6.81
CA VAL A 122 -25.80 -8.77 7.02
C VAL A 122 -25.10 -9.18 5.71
N ALA A 123 -25.78 -9.08 4.56
CA ALA A 123 -25.26 -9.60 3.29
C ALA A 123 -23.91 -8.99 2.87
N PRO A 124 -23.66 -7.68 2.98
CA PRO A 124 -22.35 -7.10 2.65
C PRO A 124 -21.22 -7.71 3.49
N ASP A 125 -21.38 -7.77 4.81
CA ASP A 125 -20.38 -8.31 5.73
C ASP A 125 -20.12 -9.80 5.47
N ALA A 126 -21.16 -10.57 5.16
CA ALA A 126 -21.03 -12.00 4.85
C ALA A 126 -20.22 -12.24 3.57
N VAL A 127 -20.38 -11.39 2.57
CA VAL A 127 -19.64 -11.47 1.30
C VAL A 127 -18.19 -11.05 1.50
N GLU A 128 -17.95 -10.01 2.30
CA GLU A 128 -16.59 -9.59 2.68
C GLU A 128 -15.87 -10.68 3.48
N ALA A 129 -16.52 -11.28 4.47
CA ALA A 129 -15.98 -12.41 5.23
C ALA A 129 -15.67 -13.63 4.35
N ALA A 130 -16.35 -13.78 3.21
CA ALA A 130 -16.05 -14.83 2.24
C ALA A 130 -14.80 -14.52 1.39
N ALA A 131 -14.50 -13.24 1.15
CA ALA A 131 -13.35 -12.78 0.36
C ALA A 131 -12.05 -12.68 1.19
N VAL A 132 -12.18 -12.47 2.50
CA VAL A 132 -11.05 -12.28 3.42
C VAL A 132 -10.79 -13.55 4.23
N ARG A 133 -9.53 -13.97 4.28
CA ARG A 133 -9.02 -14.96 5.23
C ARG A 133 -8.05 -14.28 6.17
N SER A 134 -8.39 -14.21 7.45
CA SER A 134 -7.54 -13.62 8.48
C SER A 134 -7.29 -14.63 9.59
N GLU A 135 -6.01 -14.91 9.83
CA GLU A 135 -5.50 -15.70 10.93
C GLU A 135 -4.65 -14.77 11.79
N VAL A 136 -5.10 -14.54 13.03
CA VAL A 136 -4.43 -13.63 13.96
C VAL A 136 -3.70 -14.42 15.04
N ARG A 137 -2.64 -13.81 15.58
CA ARG A 137 -1.93 -14.32 16.75
C ARG A 137 -2.34 -13.54 18.00
N GLY A 138 -2.28 -14.20 19.16
CA GLY A 138 -2.24 -13.48 20.44
C GLY A 138 -1.00 -12.58 20.55
N ALA A 139 -1.13 -11.49 21.30
CA ALA A 139 -0.04 -10.53 21.50
C ALA A 139 1.20 -11.19 22.10
N TRP A 140 2.37 -10.72 21.68
CA TRP A 140 3.64 -11.11 22.27
C TRP A 140 3.76 -10.55 23.69
N ALA A 141 4.17 -11.39 24.64
CA ALA A 141 4.48 -10.94 25.99
C ALA A 141 5.89 -10.32 26.09
N GLU A 142 6.78 -10.74 25.20
CA GLU A 142 8.17 -10.28 25.16
C GLU A 142 8.34 -9.16 24.12
N PRO A 143 9.33 -8.27 24.29
CA PRO A 143 9.64 -7.26 23.29
C PRO A 143 10.33 -7.87 22.05
N PRO A 144 10.26 -7.20 20.88
CA PRO A 144 10.97 -7.62 19.68
C PRO A 144 12.47 -7.74 19.91
N ARG A 145 13.07 -8.74 19.24
CA ARG A 145 14.52 -8.89 19.23
C ARG A 145 15.21 -7.73 18.50
N PRO A 146 16.51 -7.50 18.77
CA PRO A 146 17.30 -6.55 17.99
C PRO A 146 17.28 -6.90 16.49
N VAL A 147 17.43 -5.85 15.67
CA VAL A 147 17.64 -6.00 14.22
C VAL A 147 18.97 -6.70 13.98
N VAL A 148 18.97 -7.69 13.10
CA VAL A 148 20.21 -8.38 12.68
C VAL A 148 20.72 -7.72 11.40
N GLU A 149 21.93 -7.16 11.49
CA GLU A 149 22.60 -6.42 10.41
C GLU A 149 23.78 -7.16 9.81
N LEU A 150 24.28 -8.18 10.50
CA LEU A 150 25.35 -9.07 10.04
C LEU A 150 24.95 -10.49 10.43
N ALA A 151 25.06 -11.41 9.48
CA ALA A 151 24.64 -12.78 9.66
C ALA A 151 25.46 -13.69 8.74
N ALA A 152 25.68 -14.93 9.17
CA ALA A 152 26.42 -15.93 8.40
C ALA A 152 25.62 -17.24 8.21
N THR A 153 24.89 -17.63 9.26
CA THR A 153 24.29 -18.97 9.33
C THR A 153 22.83 -18.92 8.90
N LYS A 154 22.49 -19.70 7.86
CA LYS A 154 21.10 -19.94 7.47
C LYS A 154 20.38 -20.59 8.65
N ARG A 155 19.31 -19.96 9.12
CA ARG A 155 18.56 -20.41 10.29
C ARG A 155 17.23 -21.04 9.94
N TRP A 156 16.52 -20.44 8.99
CA TRP A 156 15.23 -20.92 8.55
C TRP A 156 15.00 -20.58 7.08
N GLU A 157 14.07 -21.29 6.48
CA GLU A 157 13.62 -21.10 5.12
C GLU A 157 12.09 -21.23 5.09
N TRP A 158 11.44 -20.31 4.39
CA TRP A 158 10.01 -20.32 4.17
C TRP A 158 9.73 -20.25 2.67
N GLN A 159 9.04 -21.26 2.16
CA GLN A 159 8.58 -21.31 0.79
C GLN A 159 7.20 -20.64 0.70
N SER A 160 7.13 -19.55 -0.04
CA SER A 160 5.87 -18.85 -0.30
C SER A 160 4.96 -19.70 -1.21
N PRO A 161 3.64 -19.74 -1.01
CA PRO A 161 2.72 -20.41 -1.94
C PRO A 161 2.61 -19.68 -3.29
N ALA A 162 3.04 -18.42 -3.37
CA ALA A 162 2.99 -17.58 -4.57
C ALA A 162 4.28 -16.76 -4.73
N ARG A 163 4.35 -15.94 -5.79
CA ARG A 163 5.46 -15.00 -5.96
C ARG A 163 5.49 -14.00 -4.80
N VAL A 164 6.67 -13.69 -4.28
CA VAL A 164 6.86 -12.62 -3.29
C VAL A 164 6.91 -11.28 -4.01
N VAL A 165 6.12 -10.32 -3.55
CA VAL A 165 5.99 -8.96 -4.11
C VAL A 165 6.73 -7.92 -3.27
N GLY A 166 6.97 -8.21 -1.99
CA GLY A 166 7.71 -7.33 -1.09
C GLY A 166 7.97 -7.95 0.27
N LEU A 167 8.94 -7.39 0.98
CA LEU A 167 9.28 -7.69 2.37
C LEU A 167 9.32 -6.40 3.18
N ALA A 168 8.85 -6.44 4.42
CA ALA A 168 8.97 -5.33 5.36
C ALA A 168 9.33 -5.82 6.77
N ALA A 169 10.31 -5.19 7.42
CA ALA A 169 10.63 -5.50 8.82
C ALA A 169 9.46 -5.08 9.70
N ALA A 170 8.86 -6.02 10.43
CA ALA A 170 7.59 -5.79 11.12
C ALA A 170 7.51 -6.61 12.42
N GLY A 171 7.06 -5.99 13.51
CA GLY A 171 6.84 -6.65 14.79
C GLY A 171 8.08 -7.41 15.28
N HIS A 172 7.95 -8.73 15.34
CA HIS A 172 9.00 -9.66 15.80
C HIS A 172 9.76 -10.37 14.66
N GLY A 173 9.61 -9.90 13.42
CA GLY A 173 10.29 -10.47 12.27
C GLY A 173 10.01 -9.69 10.99
N VAL A 174 9.39 -10.36 10.01
CA VAL A 174 9.18 -9.82 8.67
C VAL A 174 7.76 -10.06 8.19
N ALA A 175 7.14 -9.05 7.61
CA ALA A 175 5.91 -9.19 6.83
C ALA A 175 6.28 -9.50 5.38
N VAL A 176 5.67 -10.54 4.81
CA VAL A 176 5.88 -10.98 3.44
C VAL A 176 4.60 -10.76 2.65
N GLY A 177 4.68 -9.97 1.59
CA GLY A 177 3.59 -9.75 0.64
C GLY A 177 3.71 -10.70 -0.55
N THR A 178 2.61 -11.33 -0.95
CA THR A 178 2.58 -12.33 -2.02
C THR A 178 1.53 -12.02 -3.10
N GLU A 179 1.81 -12.44 -4.34
CA GLU A 179 1.02 -12.10 -5.54
C GLU A 179 -0.41 -12.70 -5.50
N ASP A 180 -0.66 -13.72 -4.67
CA ASP A 180 -1.99 -14.30 -4.40
C ASP A 180 -2.86 -13.44 -3.47
N GLY A 181 -2.44 -12.21 -3.17
CA GLY A 181 -3.19 -11.28 -2.34
C GLY A 181 -3.05 -11.56 -0.85
N ALA A 182 -1.93 -12.13 -0.42
CA ALA A 182 -1.68 -12.41 1.00
C ALA A 182 -0.52 -11.61 1.59
N VAL A 183 -0.64 -11.33 2.87
CA VAL A 183 0.39 -10.77 3.74
C VAL A 183 0.58 -11.73 4.90
N VAL A 184 1.80 -12.21 5.10
CA VAL A 184 2.13 -13.19 6.13
C VAL A 184 3.20 -12.62 7.04
N GLY A 185 2.93 -12.59 8.35
CA GLY A 185 3.94 -12.27 9.36
C GLY A 185 4.75 -13.51 9.70
N LEU A 186 6.06 -13.47 9.47
CA LEU A 186 6.99 -14.53 9.85
C LEU A 186 7.79 -14.09 11.07
N ASP A 187 7.98 -15.02 12.01
CA ASP A 187 8.88 -14.83 13.15
C ASP A 187 10.34 -14.79 12.67
N GLY A 188 11.08 -13.75 13.05
CA GLY A 188 12.46 -13.61 12.59
C GLY A 188 13.40 -14.68 13.14
N THR A 189 13.03 -15.38 14.20
CA THR A 189 13.87 -16.40 14.85
C THR A 189 13.73 -17.78 14.25
N ASP A 190 12.56 -18.18 13.76
CA ASP A 190 12.34 -19.54 13.27
C ASP A 190 11.60 -19.60 11.93
N GLY A 191 11.22 -18.46 11.36
CA GLY A 191 10.55 -18.35 10.07
C GLY A 191 9.12 -18.87 10.08
N ARG A 192 8.55 -19.21 11.25
CA ARG A 192 7.19 -19.73 11.32
C ARG A 192 6.17 -18.62 11.03
N PRO A 193 5.15 -18.90 10.20
CA PRO A 193 4.00 -18.01 10.07
C PRO A 193 3.33 -17.79 11.42
N GLN A 194 3.14 -16.54 11.78
CA GLN A 194 2.52 -16.12 13.05
C GLN A 194 1.11 -15.63 12.84
N TRP A 195 0.90 -14.89 11.76
CA TRP A 195 -0.40 -14.41 11.34
C TRP A 195 -0.45 -14.34 9.81
N ARG A 196 -1.65 -14.35 9.26
CA ARG A 196 -1.90 -14.24 7.82
C ARG A 196 -3.13 -13.39 7.59
N TYR A 197 -3.02 -12.45 6.66
CA TYR A 197 -4.16 -11.74 6.12
C TYR A 197 -4.17 -11.94 4.60
N ALA A 198 -5.27 -12.41 4.04
CA ALA A 198 -5.36 -12.69 2.62
C ALA A 198 -6.71 -12.26 2.05
N ARG A 199 -6.66 -11.58 0.90
CA ARG A 199 -7.81 -11.27 0.04
C ARG A 199 -7.64 -12.05 -1.26
N SER A 200 -8.22 -13.25 -1.29
CA SER A 200 -8.02 -14.16 -2.42
C SER A 200 -8.55 -13.54 -3.72
N GLY A 201 -7.68 -13.45 -4.73
CA GLY A 201 -8.02 -12.86 -6.03
C GLY A 201 -7.74 -11.36 -6.14
N ALA A 202 -7.43 -10.68 -5.03
CA ALA A 202 -6.93 -9.31 -5.07
C ALA A 202 -5.43 -9.31 -5.37
N LEU A 203 -4.97 -8.37 -6.20
CA LEU A 203 -3.54 -8.22 -6.46
C LEU A 203 -2.92 -7.38 -5.34
N LEU A 204 -1.94 -7.93 -4.63
CA LEU A 204 -1.12 -7.14 -3.71
C LEU A 204 -0.09 -6.32 -4.51
N LEU A 205 -0.18 -5.00 -4.44
CA LEU A 205 0.74 -4.09 -5.13
C LEU A 205 2.00 -3.80 -4.31
N SER A 206 1.83 -3.63 -3.00
CA SER A 206 2.91 -3.26 -2.09
C SER A 206 2.59 -3.69 -0.66
N VAL A 207 3.65 -3.99 0.09
CA VAL A 207 3.63 -4.16 1.54
C VAL A 207 4.71 -3.28 2.14
N SER A 208 4.38 -2.56 3.21
CA SER A 208 5.31 -1.67 3.90
C SER A 208 5.04 -1.72 5.40
N ALA A 209 6.03 -1.37 6.21
CA ALA A 209 5.88 -1.28 7.65
C ALA A 209 6.10 0.16 8.12
N SER A 210 5.49 0.52 9.24
CA SER A 210 5.80 1.76 9.93
C SER A 210 7.28 1.81 10.36
N PRO A 211 7.90 2.99 10.49
CA PRO A 211 9.26 3.12 11.00
C PRO A 211 9.45 2.49 12.40
N ASP A 212 8.42 2.54 13.26
CA ASP A 212 8.42 1.91 14.57
C ASP A 212 8.12 0.39 14.52
N ARG A 213 7.82 -0.13 13.33
CA ARG A 213 7.50 -1.54 12.99
C ARG A 213 6.26 -2.10 13.68
N ARG A 214 5.37 -1.26 14.21
CA ARG A 214 4.12 -1.68 14.87
C ARG A 214 2.94 -1.83 13.93
N SER A 215 3.05 -1.34 12.71
CA SER A 215 1.99 -1.43 11.70
C SER A 215 2.54 -1.97 10.40
N VAL A 216 1.74 -2.82 9.74
CA VAL A 216 1.98 -3.29 8.38
C VAL A 216 0.86 -2.75 7.52
N LEU A 217 1.22 -2.05 6.46
CA LEU A 217 0.28 -1.52 5.49
C LEU A 217 0.40 -2.27 4.18
N ALA A 218 -0.74 -2.63 3.61
CA ALA A 218 -0.85 -3.41 2.39
C ALA A 218 -1.77 -2.70 1.41
N LEU A 219 -1.30 -2.53 0.17
CA LEU A 219 -2.05 -1.90 -0.90
C LEU A 219 -2.52 -2.96 -1.88
N PHE A 220 -3.83 -3.17 -1.98
CA PHE A 220 -4.46 -4.12 -2.89
C PHE A 220 -5.09 -3.41 -4.09
N ASP A 221 -5.16 -4.10 -5.21
CA ASP A 221 -5.79 -3.62 -6.45
C ASP A 221 -6.77 -4.66 -7.01
N ARG A 222 -7.81 -4.17 -7.69
CA ARG A 222 -8.82 -4.98 -8.36
C ARG A 222 -8.54 -4.98 -9.86
N ASP A 223 -8.16 -6.14 -10.39
CA ASP A 223 -8.25 -6.49 -11.81
C ASP A 223 -7.53 -5.54 -12.82
N GLN A 224 -6.31 -5.09 -12.50
CA GLN A 224 -5.36 -4.34 -13.37
C GLN A 224 -5.92 -3.12 -14.14
N GLN A 225 -7.15 -2.68 -13.86
CA GLN A 225 -7.78 -1.53 -14.47
C GLN A 225 -8.18 -0.55 -13.37
N PRO A 226 -7.43 0.57 -13.21
CA PRO A 226 -7.74 1.57 -12.19
C PRO A 226 -9.15 2.11 -12.40
N PRO A 227 -9.90 2.32 -11.31
CA PRO A 227 -9.64 3.51 -10.50
C PRO A 227 -9.55 3.30 -8.98
N ARG A 228 -9.51 2.06 -8.45
CA ARG A 228 -9.57 1.84 -6.99
C ARG A 228 -8.58 0.85 -6.43
N ARG A 229 -8.01 1.24 -5.31
CA ARG A 229 -7.13 0.41 -4.50
C ARG A 229 -7.66 0.35 -3.08
N LEU A 230 -7.35 -0.72 -2.38
CA LEU A 230 -7.69 -0.88 -0.96
C LEU A 230 -6.41 -0.78 -0.14
N LEU A 231 -6.34 0.22 0.73
CA LEU A 231 -5.33 0.30 1.77
C LEU A 231 -5.83 -0.47 2.98
N VAL A 232 -5.03 -1.43 3.45
CA VAL A 232 -5.31 -2.21 4.64
C VAL A 232 -4.21 -1.92 5.66
N GLY A 233 -4.62 -1.55 6.87
CA GLY A 233 -3.74 -1.43 8.03
C GLY A 233 -3.85 -2.62 8.95
N LEU A 234 -2.72 -3.25 9.24
CA LEU A 234 -2.60 -4.40 10.13
C LEU A 234 -1.69 -4.07 11.32
N ASP A 235 -2.02 -4.61 12.47
CA ASP A 235 -1.09 -4.69 13.59
C ASP A 235 0.07 -5.66 13.25
N ALA A 236 1.30 -5.19 13.39
CA ALA A 236 2.46 -5.97 12.96
C ALA A 236 2.73 -7.23 13.81
N ASP A 237 2.32 -7.23 15.07
CA ASP A 237 2.59 -8.32 16.01
C ASP A 237 1.53 -9.43 15.91
N THR A 238 0.28 -9.05 15.71
CA THR A 238 -0.87 -9.95 15.76
C THR A 238 -1.48 -10.24 14.40
N GLY A 239 -1.23 -9.39 13.41
CA GLY A 239 -1.92 -9.41 12.12
C GLY A 239 -3.38 -8.98 12.20
N THR A 240 -3.80 -8.41 13.34
CA THR A 240 -5.18 -7.92 13.50
C THR A 240 -5.45 -6.76 12.55
N LEU A 241 -6.60 -6.81 11.89
CA LEU A 241 -7.08 -5.74 11.05
C LEU A 241 -7.36 -4.50 11.91
N ARG A 242 -6.73 -3.37 11.56
CA ARG A 242 -6.97 -2.08 12.19
C ARG A 242 -7.98 -1.26 11.42
N PHE A 243 -7.76 -1.14 10.11
CA PHE A 243 -8.66 -0.43 9.22
C PHE A 243 -8.54 -0.94 7.78
N GLU A 244 -9.57 -0.65 7.00
CA GLU A 244 -9.56 -0.81 5.56
C GLU A 244 -10.14 0.46 4.95
N ARG A 245 -9.47 0.99 3.92
CA ARG A 245 -9.90 2.21 3.26
C ARG A 245 -9.76 2.07 1.76
N ALA A 246 -10.86 2.33 1.05
CA ALA A 246 -10.77 2.49 -0.39
C ALA A 246 -10.08 3.81 -0.71
N MET A 247 -9.15 3.74 -1.64
CA MET A 247 -8.46 4.90 -2.17
C MET A 247 -9.01 5.20 -3.56
N GLU A 248 -9.40 6.45 -3.77
CA GLU A 248 -9.89 6.94 -5.05
C GLU A 248 -8.74 7.65 -5.77
N GLY A 249 -8.50 7.29 -7.03
CA GLY A 249 -7.52 8.00 -7.86
C GLY A 249 -6.86 7.11 -8.89
N ARG A 250 -6.82 7.59 -10.14
CA ARG A 250 -6.07 6.93 -11.23
C ARG A 250 -4.55 7.07 -11.07
N GLU A 251 -4.10 8.03 -10.27
CA GLU A 251 -2.68 8.42 -10.19
C GLU A 251 -1.98 8.02 -8.89
N LEU A 252 -2.64 7.29 -7.98
CA LEU A 252 -1.93 6.72 -6.86
C LEU A 252 -0.77 5.87 -7.41
N GLY A 253 0.47 6.23 -7.11
CA GLY A 253 1.63 5.42 -7.46
C GLY A 253 1.58 4.07 -6.74
N LYS A 254 2.38 3.08 -7.14
CA LYS A 254 2.54 1.85 -6.34
C LYS A 254 3.14 2.12 -4.94
N ASN A 255 3.67 3.33 -4.75
CA ASN A 255 4.39 3.74 -3.56
C ASN A 255 3.40 4.22 -2.51
N LEU A 256 3.50 3.62 -1.33
CA LEU A 256 2.80 4.02 -0.13
C LEU A 256 3.81 4.76 0.76
N PHE A 257 3.54 6.03 1.07
CA PHE A 257 4.41 6.80 1.96
C PHE A 257 3.95 6.58 3.40
N VAL A 258 4.67 5.71 4.11
CA VAL A 258 4.34 5.32 5.48
C VAL A 258 5.18 6.13 6.47
N GLY A 259 4.53 7.10 7.13
CA GLY A 259 5.15 7.95 8.14
C GLY A 259 5.17 7.31 9.53
N ALA A 260 5.50 8.11 10.52
CA ALA A 260 5.52 7.69 11.92
C ALA A 260 4.12 7.49 12.50
N THR A 261 3.17 8.29 12.03
CA THR A 261 1.80 8.29 12.52
C THR A 261 0.76 8.45 11.41
N ALA A 262 1.18 8.79 10.20
CA ALA A 262 0.27 8.99 9.06
C ALA A 262 0.74 8.25 7.80
N VAL A 263 -0.23 7.95 6.94
CA VAL A 263 -0.04 7.44 5.59
C VAL A 263 -0.29 8.59 4.64
N VAL A 264 0.71 8.93 3.83
CA VAL A 264 0.64 10.09 2.94
C VAL A 264 0.40 9.64 1.50
N THR A 265 -0.50 10.34 0.84
CA THR A 265 -0.95 10.03 -0.51
C THR A 265 -1.05 11.31 -1.32
N ALA A 266 -0.73 11.22 -2.62
CA ALA A 266 -0.86 12.33 -3.56
C ALA A 266 -1.91 11.98 -4.62
N ASP A 267 -2.72 12.97 -4.98
CA ASP A 267 -3.67 12.92 -6.08
C ASP A 267 -3.62 14.24 -6.88
N SER A 268 -4.44 14.35 -7.92
CA SER A 268 -4.48 15.56 -8.75
C SER A 268 -4.96 16.82 -8.01
N GLY A 269 -5.57 16.68 -6.84
CA GLY A 269 -6.06 17.76 -5.99
C GLY A 269 -5.15 18.10 -4.81
N GLY A 270 -4.04 17.37 -4.62
CA GLY A 270 -2.99 17.71 -3.67
C GLY A 270 -2.47 16.52 -2.89
N VAL A 271 -2.20 16.75 -1.61
CA VAL A 271 -1.62 15.75 -0.70
C VAL A 271 -2.56 15.54 0.47
N SER A 272 -2.89 14.29 0.77
CA SER A 272 -3.65 13.91 1.97
C SER A 272 -2.81 13.06 2.89
N ALA A 273 -3.04 13.21 4.19
CA ALA A 273 -2.50 12.31 5.20
C ALA A 273 -3.61 11.69 6.01
N ASP A 274 -3.51 10.37 6.12
CA ASP A 274 -4.47 9.54 6.82
C ASP A 274 -3.82 8.97 8.08
N ASP A 275 -4.56 8.90 9.16
CA ASP A 275 -4.10 8.33 10.42
C ASP A 275 -3.72 6.86 10.22
N GLN A 276 -2.48 6.50 10.59
CA GLN A 276 -1.98 5.14 10.37
C GLN A 276 -2.66 4.08 11.25
N ALA A 277 -3.31 4.46 12.34
CA ALA A 277 -3.96 3.51 13.23
C ALA A 277 -5.42 3.25 12.83
N THR A 278 -6.10 4.27 12.31
CA THR A 278 -7.56 4.27 12.07
C THR A 278 -7.91 4.37 10.58
N GLY A 279 -7.00 4.85 9.74
CA GLY A 279 -7.24 5.12 8.33
C GLY A 279 -8.08 6.36 8.07
N GLU A 280 -8.40 7.19 9.08
CA GLU A 280 -9.18 8.42 8.91
C GLU A 280 -8.32 9.56 8.34
N GLU A 281 -8.87 10.39 7.45
CA GLU A 281 -8.15 11.57 6.93
C GLU A 281 -7.90 12.57 8.07
N ARG A 282 -6.64 12.92 8.30
CA ARG A 282 -6.24 13.91 9.31
C ARG A 282 -6.22 15.31 8.73
N TRP A 283 -5.62 15.44 7.56
CA TRP A 283 -5.50 16.71 6.86
C TRP A 283 -5.36 16.48 5.36
N ARG A 284 -5.66 17.54 4.63
CA ARG A 284 -5.42 17.66 3.21
C ARG A 284 -4.75 19.01 2.94
N TRP A 285 -3.78 18.99 2.05
CA TRP A 285 -3.07 20.15 1.55
C TRP A 285 -3.33 20.26 0.05
N TRP A 286 -3.70 21.44 -0.40
CA TRP A 286 -3.99 21.71 -1.81
C TRP A 286 -2.83 22.46 -2.43
N GLN A 287 -2.39 21.99 -3.59
CA GLN A 287 -1.43 22.74 -4.38
C GLN A 287 -2.08 24.00 -4.96
N PRO A 288 -1.27 25.03 -5.28
CA PRO A 288 -1.79 26.23 -5.92
C PRO A 288 -2.39 25.93 -7.31
N ASP A 289 -3.33 26.78 -7.73
CA ASP A 289 -3.96 26.68 -9.06
C ASP A 289 -2.92 26.64 -10.18
N GLY A 290 -3.13 25.73 -11.15
CA GLY A 290 -2.22 25.56 -12.29
C GLY A 290 -0.92 24.81 -11.97
N CYS A 291 -0.76 24.30 -10.74
CA CYS A 291 0.39 23.49 -10.36
C CYS A 291 0.02 22.01 -10.21
N LEU A 292 1.02 21.15 -10.37
CA LEU A 292 1.01 19.75 -9.97
C LEU A 292 1.87 19.59 -8.71
N ALA A 293 1.55 18.59 -7.89
CA ALA A 293 2.33 18.24 -6.71
C ALA A 293 2.48 16.72 -6.60
N ASP A 294 3.58 16.28 -6.02
CA ASP A 294 3.85 14.86 -5.74
C ASP A 294 4.57 14.74 -4.41
N VAL A 295 4.31 13.63 -3.72
CA VAL A 295 4.93 13.31 -2.45
C VAL A 295 6.24 12.59 -2.74
N ALA A 296 7.33 13.12 -2.21
CA ALA A 296 8.65 12.53 -2.32
C ALA A 296 9.00 11.61 -1.15
N GLY A 297 8.31 11.78 -0.03
CA GLY A 297 8.61 11.08 1.20
C GLY A 297 7.86 11.59 2.41
N THR A 298 7.86 10.76 3.45
CA THR A 298 7.30 11.10 4.77
C THR A 298 8.09 10.41 5.87
N GLY A 299 8.06 11.00 7.06
CA GLY A 299 8.63 10.44 8.28
C GLY A 299 8.42 11.39 9.46
N PRO A 300 9.02 11.10 10.63
CA PRO A 300 8.86 11.94 11.82
C PRO A 300 9.28 13.40 11.62
N ALA A 301 10.14 13.67 10.63
CA ALA A 301 10.60 15.01 10.30
C ALA A 301 9.58 15.82 9.48
N GLY A 302 8.61 15.16 8.83
CA GLY A 302 7.61 15.80 7.99
C GLY A 302 7.41 15.08 6.65
N VAL A 303 6.62 15.72 5.79
CA VAL A 303 6.31 15.28 4.43
C VAL A 303 7.04 16.18 3.45
N SER A 304 7.83 15.60 2.55
CA SER A 304 8.48 16.33 1.47
C SER A 304 7.61 16.30 0.22
N VAL A 305 7.27 17.47 -0.31
CA VAL A 305 6.41 17.62 -1.49
C VAL A 305 7.14 18.43 -2.55
N ALA A 306 7.18 17.90 -3.77
CA ALA A 306 7.64 18.59 -4.95
C ALA A 306 6.46 19.23 -5.68
N VAL A 307 6.63 20.45 -6.18
CA VAL A 307 5.59 21.21 -6.86
C VAL A 307 6.13 21.78 -8.17
N TRP A 308 5.37 21.58 -9.24
CA TRP A 308 5.68 22.06 -10.58
C TRP A 308 4.55 22.95 -11.08
N CYS A 309 4.88 24.16 -11.50
CA CYS A 309 3.97 25.10 -12.13
C CYS A 309 4.60 25.59 -13.46
N GLU A 310 3.83 26.30 -14.29
CA GLU A 310 4.37 26.86 -15.54
C GLU A 310 5.45 27.95 -15.32
N ASP A 311 5.45 28.62 -14.16
CA ASP A 311 6.27 29.78 -13.84
C ASP A 311 7.21 29.57 -12.63
N ARG A 312 7.12 28.42 -11.95
CA ARG A 312 7.93 28.11 -10.78
C ARG A 312 8.09 26.62 -10.53
N LEU A 313 9.19 26.27 -9.88
CA LEU A 313 9.36 24.99 -9.20
C LEU A 313 9.48 25.25 -7.70
N ALA A 314 8.93 24.34 -6.89
CA ALA A 314 9.10 24.42 -5.45
C ALA A 314 9.30 23.04 -4.82
N VAL A 315 10.01 23.03 -3.70
CA VAL A 315 10.03 21.93 -2.73
C VAL A 315 9.58 22.50 -1.41
N LEU A 316 8.71 21.78 -0.72
CA LEU A 316 8.18 22.18 0.56
C LEU A 316 8.16 21.02 1.55
N GLY A 317 8.31 21.35 2.83
CA GLY A 317 8.10 20.43 3.94
C GLY A 317 6.77 20.74 4.60
N LEU A 318 5.93 19.72 4.80
CA LEU A 318 4.72 19.80 5.61
C LEU A 318 4.91 19.04 6.92
N ALA A 319 4.32 19.54 7.99
CA ALA A 319 4.26 18.80 9.25
C ALA A 319 3.40 17.54 9.05
N GLU A 320 3.89 16.36 9.47
CA GLU A 320 3.19 15.08 9.29
C GLU A 320 1.83 15.06 10.02
N ASP A 321 1.73 15.73 11.16
CA ASP A 321 0.55 15.71 12.02
C ASP A 321 -0.58 16.63 11.55
N THR A 322 -0.23 17.77 10.95
CA THR A 322 -1.14 18.90 10.72
C THR A 322 -1.21 19.35 9.28
N GLY A 323 -0.27 18.92 8.42
CA GLY A 323 -0.18 19.37 7.03
C GLY A 323 0.26 20.83 6.89
N ARG A 324 0.67 21.48 7.98
CA ARG A 324 1.14 22.86 7.95
C ARG A 324 2.51 22.94 7.31
N GLU A 325 2.69 23.88 6.40
CA GLU A 325 3.99 24.18 5.81
C GLU A 325 5.01 24.56 6.89
N LEU A 326 6.12 23.81 6.91
CA LEU A 326 7.28 24.04 7.77
C LEU A 326 8.27 24.98 7.10
N TRP A 327 8.52 24.75 5.81
CA TRP A 327 9.48 25.47 4.99
C TRP A 327 9.15 25.30 3.52
N ARG A 328 9.74 26.18 2.70
CA ARG A 328 9.61 26.15 1.24
C ARG A 328 10.85 26.73 0.56
N HIS A 329 11.32 26.02 -0.45
CA HIS A 329 12.29 26.50 -1.43
C HIS A 329 11.58 26.65 -2.77
N THR A 330 11.59 27.87 -3.32
CA THR A 330 10.91 28.17 -4.58
C THR A 330 11.88 28.88 -5.51
N VAL A 331 11.89 28.45 -6.77
CA VAL A 331 12.53 29.17 -7.86
C VAL A 331 11.46 29.61 -8.85
N THR A 332 11.50 30.89 -9.23
CA THR A 332 10.56 31.48 -10.20
C THR A 332 11.29 31.80 -11.49
N PHE A 333 10.59 31.68 -12.61
CA PHE A 333 11.13 31.95 -13.94
C PHE A 333 10.03 32.47 -14.86
N GLU A 334 10.41 33.12 -15.96
CA GLU A 334 9.44 33.54 -16.97
C GLU A 334 8.82 32.30 -17.66
N PRO A 335 7.49 32.27 -17.87
CA PRO A 335 6.85 31.17 -18.56
C PRO A 335 7.26 31.15 -20.03
N GLU A 336 7.92 30.07 -20.45
CA GLU A 336 8.35 29.90 -21.83
C GLU A 336 7.80 28.59 -22.42
N ARG A 337 7.30 28.65 -23.67
CA ARG A 337 6.61 27.53 -24.34
C ARG A 337 7.48 26.27 -24.57
N ARG A 338 8.78 26.30 -24.29
CA ARG A 338 9.71 25.18 -24.58
C ARG A 338 10.73 24.87 -23.48
N ALA A 339 10.67 25.52 -22.32
CA ALA A 339 11.63 25.26 -21.25
C ALA A 339 11.34 23.90 -20.59
N ASN A 340 12.31 22.98 -20.58
CA ASN A 340 12.18 21.71 -19.87
C ASN A 340 12.75 21.84 -18.45
N ARG A 341 11.92 22.29 -17.51
CA ARG A 341 12.32 22.50 -16.10
C ARG A 341 11.62 21.48 -15.21
N GLN A 342 12.40 20.82 -14.36
CA GLN A 342 11.91 19.76 -13.49
C GLN A 342 12.54 19.89 -12.10
N VAL A 343 11.76 19.56 -11.09
CA VAL A 343 12.27 19.24 -9.75
C VAL A 343 12.12 17.74 -9.50
N GLU A 344 13.15 17.14 -8.93
CA GLU A 344 13.16 15.76 -8.45
C GLU A 344 13.46 15.81 -6.96
N VAL A 345 12.67 15.08 -6.18
CA VAL A 345 12.87 14.95 -4.74
C VAL A 345 12.73 13.48 -4.39
N VAL A 346 13.72 12.96 -3.68
CA VAL A 346 13.71 11.60 -3.14
C VAL A 346 14.15 11.68 -1.68
N THR A 347 13.55 10.87 -0.81
CA THR A 347 13.82 10.93 0.63
C THR A 347 14.46 9.66 1.15
N THR A 348 15.11 9.77 2.31
CA THR A 348 15.49 8.61 3.11
C THR A 348 14.24 7.84 3.56
N THR A 349 14.39 6.55 3.85
CA THR A 349 13.24 5.70 4.23
C THR A 349 12.55 6.13 5.52
N ASP A 350 13.24 6.92 6.36
CA ASP A 350 12.70 7.51 7.59
C ASP A 350 12.23 8.96 7.40
N GLY A 351 12.26 9.48 6.17
CA GLY A 351 11.85 10.83 5.81
C GLY A 351 12.68 11.95 6.44
N SER A 352 13.84 11.67 7.03
CA SER A 352 14.65 12.68 7.72
C SER A 352 15.41 13.61 6.78
N VAL A 353 15.84 13.09 5.61
CA VAL A 353 16.62 13.84 4.62
C VAL A 353 15.98 13.71 3.24
N ALA A 354 15.88 14.84 2.54
CA ALA A 354 15.48 14.90 1.14
C ALA A 354 16.70 15.21 0.27
N HIS A 355 16.93 14.38 -0.75
CA HIS A 355 17.75 14.73 -1.89
C HIS A 355 16.88 15.54 -2.87
N VAL A 356 17.28 16.79 -3.11
CA VAL A 356 16.56 17.74 -3.98
C VAL A 356 17.43 18.07 -5.17
N ARG A 357 16.85 17.93 -6.37
CA ARG A 357 17.51 18.29 -7.63
C ARG A 357 16.56 19.08 -8.52
N MET A 358 16.86 20.37 -8.71
CA MET A 358 16.21 21.20 -9.72
C MET A 358 17.08 21.25 -10.96
N TYR A 359 16.55 20.89 -12.12
CA TYR A 359 17.31 20.90 -13.38
C TYR A 359 16.44 21.36 -14.55
N GLY A 360 17.10 21.91 -15.57
CA GLY A 360 16.45 22.44 -16.76
C GLY A 360 17.13 23.69 -17.29
N ASP A 361 16.51 24.27 -18.32
CA ASP A 361 17.03 25.45 -18.99
C ASP A 361 16.91 26.71 -18.12
N GLU A 362 17.99 27.50 -18.07
CA GLU A 362 18.05 28.84 -17.47
C GLU A 362 17.55 28.91 -16.02
N LEU A 363 17.91 27.92 -15.20
CA LEU A 363 17.62 27.98 -13.77
C LEU A 363 18.34 29.18 -13.12
N PRO A 364 17.66 29.90 -12.21
CA PRO A 364 18.28 30.94 -11.41
C PRO A 364 19.51 30.44 -10.63
N PRO A 365 20.52 31.28 -10.37
CA PRO A 365 21.73 30.89 -9.63
C PRO A 365 21.47 30.40 -8.20
N ASP A 366 20.35 30.77 -7.60
CA ASP A 366 19.89 30.37 -6.27
C ASP A 366 19.06 29.08 -6.27
N ALA A 367 18.88 28.44 -7.43
CA ALA A 367 18.21 27.15 -7.52
C ALA A 367 18.97 26.04 -6.79
N LEU A 368 18.22 25.18 -6.10
CA LEU A 368 18.75 23.96 -5.49
C LEU A 368 19.03 22.92 -6.58
N THR A 369 20.14 23.12 -7.30
CA THR A 369 20.51 22.29 -8.45
C THR A 369 20.82 20.85 -8.04
N ASP A 370 21.48 20.64 -6.90
CA ASP A 370 21.73 19.31 -6.32
C ASP A 370 22.11 19.44 -4.82
N ALA A 371 21.23 19.02 -3.91
CA ALA A 371 21.43 19.23 -2.48
C ALA A 371 20.76 18.16 -1.60
N LEU A 372 21.34 17.93 -0.42
CA LEU A 372 20.67 17.28 0.70
C LEU A 372 20.06 18.33 1.62
N VAL A 373 18.80 18.12 1.97
CA VAL A 373 17.98 19.02 2.78
C VAL A 373 17.45 18.26 3.99
N ASP A 374 17.59 18.85 5.17
CA ASP A 374 16.94 18.37 6.39
C ASP A 374 15.43 18.63 6.30
N VAL A 375 14.62 17.57 6.37
CA VAL A 375 13.16 17.67 6.13
C VAL A 375 12.44 18.41 7.25
N ALA A 376 12.97 18.44 8.48
CA ALA A 376 12.33 19.13 9.59
C ALA A 376 12.46 20.66 9.47
N SER A 377 13.62 21.15 9.06
CA SER A 377 13.95 22.59 9.04
C SER A 377 13.99 23.21 7.63
N GLY A 378 14.10 22.40 6.59
CA GLY A 378 14.36 22.85 5.23
C GLY A 378 15.79 23.36 5.03
N ARG A 379 16.68 23.17 6.01
CA ARG A 379 18.07 23.61 5.90
C ARG A 379 18.83 22.70 4.95
N VAL A 380 19.55 23.28 3.99
CA VAL A 380 20.53 22.56 3.18
C VAL A 380 21.64 22.05 4.10
N THR A 381 21.73 20.73 4.28
CA THR A 381 22.78 20.10 5.08
C THR A 381 24.06 19.96 4.27
N ARG A 382 23.92 19.75 2.95
CA ARG A 382 25.05 19.58 2.04
C ARG A 382 24.67 19.90 0.60
N LEU A 383 25.53 20.62 -0.11
CA LEU A 383 25.50 20.71 -1.57
C LEU A 383 26.22 19.51 -2.18
N VAL A 384 25.67 18.96 -3.25
CA VAL A 384 26.25 17.82 -3.97
C VAL A 384 27.10 18.37 -5.13
N ASP A 385 28.30 18.84 -4.78
CA ASP A 385 29.29 19.38 -5.71
C ASP A 385 30.66 18.72 -5.45
N PRO A 386 31.26 18.03 -6.45
CA PRO A 386 30.77 17.77 -7.80
C PRO A 386 29.49 16.90 -7.84
N PRO A 387 28.73 16.90 -8.95
CA PRO A 387 27.51 16.11 -9.07
C PRO A 387 27.76 14.62 -8.82
N ALA A 388 27.06 14.05 -7.86
CA ALA A 388 27.17 12.65 -7.46
C ALA A 388 25.86 11.89 -7.75
N ALA A 389 25.93 10.57 -7.83
CA ALA A 389 24.75 9.73 -7.64
C ALA A 389 24.43 9.68 -6.13
N VAL A 390 23.18 9.95 -5.78
CA VAL A 390 22.72 9.96 -4.39
C VAL A 390 21.67 8.86 -4.23
N GLU A 391 21.95 7.94 -3.33
CA GLU A 391 21.10 6.79 -2.99
C GLU A 391 20.52 7.02 -1.59
N VAL A 392 19.30 7.55 -1.54
CA VAL A 392 18.55 7.77 -0.28
C VAL A 392 17.59 6.62 0.04
N GLY A 393 17.23 5.80 -0.95
CA GLY A 393 16.29 4.69 -0.77
C GLY A 393 16.85 3.50 0.02
N TYR A 394 18.14 3.51 0.39
CA TYR A 394 18.75 2.43 1.16
C TYR A 394 18.36 2.44 2.64
N GLY A 395 17.92 3.55 3.21
CA GLY A 395 17.66 3.61 4.64
C GLY A 395 17.64 5.04 5.18
N PRO A 396 17.92 5.26 6.48
CA PRO A 396 17.93 6.58 7.10
C PRO A 396 19.20 7.38 6.77
N ALA A 397 20.28 6.73 6.32
CA ALA A 397 21.53 7.41 5.97
C ALA A 397 21.70 7.46 4.44
N PRO A 398 21.78 8.67 3.83
CA PRO A 398 22.08 8.82 2.40
C PRO A 398 23.45 8.26 2.04
N VAL A 399 23.56 7.65 0.86
CA VAL A 399 24.82 7.19 0.29
C VAL A 399 25.13 7.99 -0.98
N LEU A 400 26.31 8.59 -1.05
CA LEU A 400 26.79 9.38 -2.18
C LEU A 400 27.89 8.61 -2.90
N ARG A 401 27.75 8.51 -4.21
CA ARG A 401 28.76 7.96 -5.12
C ARG A 401 29.09 9.03 -6.15
N ASP A 402 30.29 9.56 -6.10
CA ASP A 402 30.76 10.50 -7.11
C ASP A 402 30.76 9.83 -8.51
N ARG A 403 30.48 10.63 -9.55
CA ARG A 403 30.33 10.17 -10.93
C ARG A 403 31.67 9.83 -11.58
N GLU A 404 32.79 10.25 -11.00
CA GLU A 404 34.10 9.80 -11.47
C GLU A 404 34.25 8.28 -11.32
N ARG A 405 34.90 7.65 -12.30
CA ARG A 405 35.18 6.21 -12.25
C ARG A 405 36.13 5.95 -11.08
N ASP A 406 35.79 4.96 -10.25
CA ASP A 406 36.51 4.57 -9.02
C ASP A 406 36.47 5.60 -7.88
N ALA A 407 35.53 6.56 -7.94
CA ALA A 407 35.39 7.56 -6.90
C ALA A 407 34.89 6.97 -5.57
N PRO A 408 35.33 7.51 -4.42
CA PRO A 408 34.95 7.01 -3.12
C PRO A 408 33.44 7.14 -2.88
N VAL A 409 32.87 6.11 -2.29
CA VAL A 409 31.48 6.14 -1.81
C VAL A 409 31.46 6.63 -0.38
N HIS A 410 30.47 7.45 -0.05
CA HIS A 410 30.33 8.01 1.29
C HIS A 410 28.92 7.81 1.82
N ALA A 411 28.79 7.41 3.08
CA ALA A 411 27.54 7.60 3.80
C ALA A 411 27.53 8.99 4.41
N VAL A 412 26.39 9.67 4.40
CA VAL A 412 26.23 10.98 5.01
C VAL A 412 25.41 10.85 6.27
N ASP A 413 25.95 11.39 7.36
CA ASP A 413 25.21 11.56 8.61
C ASP A 413 24.09 12.59 8.41
N PRO A 414 22.81 12.19 8.55
CA PRO A 414 21.66 13.08 8.38
C PRO A 414 21.71 14.35 9.24
N ALA A 415 22.17 14.21 10.49
CA ALA A 415 22.12 15.29 11.47
C ALA A 415 23.25 16.31 11.26
N THR A 416 24.42 15.84 10.85
CA THR A 416 25.63 16.67 10.78
C THR A 416 26.07 17.00 9.36
N GLY A 417 25.57 16.30 8.34
CA GLY A 417 26.06 16.37 6.95
C GLY A 417 27.44 15.74 6.75
N ARG A 418 28.04 15.17 7.81
CA ARG A 418 29.39 14.59 7.77
C ARG A 418 29.40 13.35 6.86
N ALA A 419 30.34 13.31 5.90
CA ALA A 419 30.59 12.13 5.08
C ALA A 419 31.52 11.14 5.81
N VAL A 420 31.19 9.86 5.72
CA VAL A 420 32.02 8.75 6.17
C VAL A 420 32.33 7.87 4.97
N PRO A 421 33.62 7.65 4.63
CA PRO A 421 33.99 6.81 3.49
C PRO A 421 33.55 5.37 3.70
N LEU A 422 32.94 4.79 2.67
CA LEU A 422 32.52 3.40 2.60
C LEU A 422 33.55 2.61 1.79
N ASP A 423 34.02 1.51 2.36
CA ASP A 423 34.98 0.63 1.70
C ASP A 423 34.24 -0.32 0.76
N GLU A 424 34.45 -0.17 -0.55
CA GLU A 424 33.84 -1.01 -1.58
C GLU A 424 34.66 -2.24 -1.96
N ALA A 425 35.94 -2.30 -1.58
CA ALA A 425 36.83 -3.39 -1.98
C ALA A 425 36.34 -4.76 -1.46
N ASN A 426 35.68 -4.75 -0.30
CA ASN A 426 35.13 -5.94 0.34
C ASN A 426 33.79 -6.42 -0.24
N CYS A 427 33.24 -5.73 -1.25
CA CYS A 427 31.96 -6.06 -1.88
C CYS A 427 31.98 -5.79 -3.40
N PRO A 428 32.77 -6.56 -4.18
CA PRO A 428 33.03 -6.26 -5.58
C PRO A 428 31.78 -6.29 -6.47
N LEU A 429 30.77 -7.08 -6.12
CA LEU A 429 29.45 -7.06 -6.77
C LEU A 429 28.37 -6.92 -5.69
N THR A 430 27.95 -5.68 -5.45
CA THR A 430 26.80 -5.38 -4.58
C THR A 430 25.51 -5.81 -5.28
N ARG A 431 24.70 -6.64 -4.61
CA ARG A 431 23.40 -7.14 -5.09
C ARG A 431 22.22 -6.39 -4.48
N ALA A 432 22.37 -6.00 -3.22
CA ALA A 432 21.43 -5.17 -2.50
C ALA A 432 22.18 -4.43 -1.38
N ALA A 433 21.66 -3.29 -0.95
CA ALA A 433 22.23 -2.51 0.12
C ALA A 433 21.13 -1.85 0.95
N VAL A 434 21.43 -1.62 2.22
CA VAL A 434 20.54 -0.97 3.17
C VAL A 434 21.39 -0.18 4.18
N THR A 435 20.95 1.02 4.54
CA THR A 435 21.50 1.74 5.69
C THR A 435 20.58 1.54 6.89
N THR A 436 21.18 1.42 8.06
CA THR A 436 20.49 1.45 9.35
C THR A 436 20.93 2.70 10.10
N ALA A 437 20.47 2.87 11.34
CA ALA A 437 20.92 3.97 12.18
C ALA A 437 22.43 3.96 12.45
N THR A 438 23.08 2.79 12.33
CA THR A 438 24.49 2.63 12.74
C THR A 438 25.37 2.00 11.67
N ARG A 439 24.82 1.34 10.65
CA ARG A 439 25.61 0.60 9.68
C ARG A 439 25.12 0.78 8.25
N PHE A 440 26.05 0.63 7.31
CA PHE A 440 25.77 0.33 5.92
C PHE A 440 25.97 -1.16 5.70
N VAL A 441 24.90 -1.86 5.32
CA VAL A 441 24.89 -3.31 5.14
C VAL A 441 24.67 -3.63 3.67
N ARG A 442 25.51 -4.50 3.12
CA ARG A 442 25.49 -4.91 1.71
C ARG A 442 25.41 -6.41 1.59
N LEU A 443 24.56 -6.87 0.67
CA LEU A 443 24.60 -8.22 0.15
C LEU A 443 25.55 -8.25 -1.05
N CYS A 444 26.63 -9.01 -0.91
CA CYS A 444 27.72 -9.09 -1.87
C CYS A 444 27.73 -10.45 -2.54
N SER A 445 28.18 -10.50 -3.80
CA SER A 445 28.43 -11.76 -4.50
C SER A 445 29.81 -11.80 -5.16
N THR A 446 30.39 -12.99 -5.28
CA THR A 446 31.56 -13.19 -6.14
C THR A 446 31.12 -13.53 -7.58
N PRO A 447 32.00 -13.41 -8.60
CA PRO A 447 31.71 -13.89 -9.95
C PRO A 447 31.36 -15.39 -10.02
N LYS A 448 31.75 -16.17 -9.00
CA LYS A 448 31.41 -17.59 -8.85
C LYS A 448 30.05 -17.82 -8.21
N GLY A 449 29.35 -16.77 -7.78
CA GLY A 449 28.03 -16.84 -7.14
C GLY A 449 28.05 -17.04 -5.63
N GLU A 450 29.21 -16.99 -4.97
CA GLU A 450 29.25 -17.07 -3.50
C GLU A 450 28.70 -15.79 -2.89
N LEU A 451 27.81 -15.92 -1.91
CA LEU A 451 27.17 -14.80 -1.23
C LEU A 451 27.87 -14.46 0.08
N SER A 452 27.93 -13.18 0.40
CA SER A 452 28.40 -12.68 1.69
C SER A 452 27.64 -11.42 2.07
N VAL A 453 27.62 -11.11 3.36
CA VAL A 453 27.10 -9.85 3.88
C VAL A 453 28.25 -9.05 4.43
N SER A 454 28.38 -7.81 3.98
CA SER A 454 29.36 -6.85 4.48
C SER A 454 28.64 -5.74 5.23
N ALA A 455 28.99 -5.55 6.50
CA ALA A 455 28.45 -4.49 7.34
C ALA A 455 29.56 -3.55 7.76
N GLN A 456 29.43 -2.25 7.46
CA GLN A 456 30.37 -1.21 7.85
C GLN A 456 29.69 -0.22 8.79
N GLY A 457 30.35 0.15 9.89
CA GLY A 457 29.81 1.18 10.77
C GLY A 457 29.85 2.56 10.14
N LEU A 458 28.78 3.33 10.35
CA LEU A 458 28.68 4.73 9.95
C LEU A 458 29.49 5.67 10.86
N ASP A 459 30.22 5.11 11.83
CA ASP A 459 31.23 5.79 12.64
C ASP A 459 32.62 5.81 11.97
N GLY A 460 32.79 5.08 10.86
CA GLY A 460 34.06 4.93 10.15
C GLY A 460 34.83 3.65 10.52
N SER A 461 34.22 2.77 11.32
CA SER A 461 34.79 1.44 11.57
C SER A 461 34.93 0.63 10.27
N ALA A 462 35.94 -0.23 10.23
CA ALA A 462 36.22 -1.08 9.08
C ALA A 462 35.06 -2.06 8.81
N PRO A 463 34.78 -2.40 7.54
CA PRO A 463 33.73 -3.36 7.21
C PRO A 463 34.04 -4.74 7.77
N VAL A 464 33.01 -5.41 8.27
CA VAL A 464 33.05 -6.82 8.66
C VAL A 464 32.24 -7.61 7.64
N THR A 465 32.84 -8.66 7.08
CA THR A 465 32.21 -9.51 6.06
C THR A 465 32.00 -10.93 6.59
N ALA A 466 30.80 -11.46 6.40
CA ALA A 466 30.42 -12.82 6.74
C ALA A 466 29.97 -13.57 5.48
N ALA A 467 30.54 -14.76 5.24
CA ALA A 467 30.07 -15.63 4.16
C ALA A 467 28.68 -16.19 4.51
N LEU A 468 27.76 -16.14 3.56
CA LEU A 468 26.43 -16.73 3.71
C LEU A 468 26.44 -18.18 3.24
N ALA A 469 25.69 -19.03 3.94
CA ALA A 469 25.39 -20.36 3.44
C ALA A 469 24.69 -20.29 2.07
N PRO A 470 24.98 -21.25 1.16
CA PRO A 470 24.29 -21.31 -0.14
C PRO A 470 22.78 -21.34 0.03
N ILE A 471 22.08 -20.65 -0.88
CA ILE A 471 20.63 -20.67 -0.94
C ILE A 471 20.22 -21.37 -2.22
N ASP A 472 19.66 -22.58 -2.08
CA ASP A 472 19.18 -23.36 -3.21
C ASP A 472 18.03 -22.62 -3.90
N GLY A 473 18.02 -22.60 -5.24
CA GLY A 473 16.95 -22.01 -6.03
C GLY A 473 17.04 -20.51 -6.30
N LEU A 474 18.01 -19.79 -5.71
CA LEU A 474 18.33 -18.40 -6.07
C LEU A 474 19.18 -18.39 -7.36
N THR A 475 18.53 -18.34 -8.53
CA THR A 475 19.23 -18.16 -9.81
C THR A 475 19.80 -16.74 -9.93
N PHE A 476 21.10 -16.65 -10.21
CA PHE A 476 21.88 -15.41 -10.24
C PHE A 476 21.41 -14.43 -11.32
N GLY A 477 21.14 -13.18 -10.91
CA GLY A 477 20.77 -12.06 -11.79
C GLY A 477 19.60 -11.18 -11.33
N LEU A 478 19.04 -11.39 -10.13
CA LEU A 478 17.67 -10.95 -9.80
C LEU A 478 17.56 -9.95 -8.66
N ASN A 479 16.53 -9.11 -8.79
CA ASN A 479 15.89 -8.29 -7.76
C ASN A 479 15.55 -9.14 -6.52
N ALA A 480 16.48 -9.25 -5.59
CA ALA A 480 16.24 -9.88 -4.29
C ALA A 480 15.82 -8.80 -3.28
N TYR A 481 14.86 -9.14 -2.43
CA TYR A 481 14.52 -8.32 -1.28
C TYR A 481 15.55 -8.56 -0.18
N PHE A 482 16.06 -7.50 0.43
CA PHE A 482 17.07 -7.55 1.47
C PHE A 482 16.63 -6.70 2.65
N VAL A 483 16.29 -7.35 3.77
CA VAL A 483 15.65 -6.69 4.91
C VAL A 483 16.32 -7.11 6.22
N PRO A 484 17.07 -6.23 6.88
CA PRO A 484 17.43 -6.38 8.29
C PRO A 484 16.16 -6.33 9.14
N ALA A 485 15.85 -7.43 9.83
CA ALA A 485 14.64 -7.57 10.62
C ALA A 485 14.96 -7.96 12.08
N PRO A 486 14.03 -7.75 13.02
CA PRO A 486 14.11 -8.35 14.35
C PRO A 486 14.43 -9.85 14.27
N GLY A 487 15.52 -10.29 14.90
CA GLY A 487 15.85 -11.71 15.03
C GLY A 487 16.52 -12.37 13.81
N ALA A 488 16.46 -11.79 12.60
CA ALA A 488 17.17 -12.29 11.42
C ALA A 488 17.43 -11.23 10.36
N LEU A 489 18.50 -11.44 9.58
CA LEU A 489 18.70 -10.79 8.30
C LEU A 489 17.97 -11.61 7.23
N VAL A 490 17.01 -11.00 6.54
CA VAL A 490 16.09 -11.72 5.64
C VAL A 490 16.40 -11.43 4.19
N ILE A 491 16.52 -12.49 3.39
CA ILE A 491 16.68 -12.44 1.94
C ILE A 491 15.46 -13.09 1.28
N GLY A 492 14.77 -12.34 0.43
CA GLY A 492 13.62 -12.81 -0.34
C GLY A 492 13.92 -12.90 -1.83
N ALA A 493 13.61 -14.03 -2.44
CA ALA A 493 13.54 -14.19 -3.88
C ALA A 493 12.07 -14.08 -4.32
N PRO A 494 11.73 -13.19 -5.27
CA PRO A 494 10.36 -13.05 -5.75
C PRO A 494 9.80 -14.38 -6.29
N GLY A 495 10.64 -15.22 -6.91
CA GLY A 495 10.20 -16.43 -7.62
C GLY A 495 9.76 -16.14 -9.06
N SER A 496 9.12 -17.12 -9.70
CA SER A 496 8.56 -17.00 -11.06
C SER A 496 7.16 -17.60 -11.11
N ARG A 497 6.49 -17.57 -12.28
CA ARG A 497 5.18 -18.25 -12.42
C ARG A 497 5.26 -19.75 -12.14
N ASP A 498 6.41 -20.36 -12.42
CA ASP A 498 6.62 -21.81 -12.30
C ASP A 498 7.41 -22.20 -11.05
N ARG A 499 7.88 -21.22 -10.26
CA ARG A 499 8.62 -21.45 -9.02
C ARG A 499 8.14 -20.50 -7.92
N PRO A 500 7.61 -21.03 -6.80
CA PRO A 500 7.20 -20.20 -5.68
C PRO A 500 8.33 -19.31 -5.17
N GLY A 501 7.97 -18.16 -4.57
CA GLY A 501 8.94 -17.29 -3.93
C GLY A 501 9.60 -17.96 -2.72
N LEU A 502 10.83 -17.57 -2.41
CA LEU A 502 11.62 -18.13 -1.31
C LEU A 502 12.03 -17.03 -0.36
N VAL A 503 11.86 -17.24 0.94
CA VAL A 503 12.33 -16.29 1.97
C VAL A 503 13.23 -17.04 2.94
N VAL A 504 14.43 -16.52 3.16
CA VAL A 504 15.45 -17.15 4.01
C VAL A 504 15.90 -16.17 5.08
N GLY A 505 15.93 -16.64 6.32
CA GLY A 505 16.45 -15.87 7.44
C GLY A 505 17.82 -16.38 7.90
N PHE A 506 18.71 -15.42 8.11
CA PHE A 506 20.06 -15.66 8.62
C PHE A 506 20.20 -15.11 10.03
N ALA A 507 20.91 -15.87 10.87
CA ALA A 507 21.24 -15.47 12.22
C ALA A 507 22.68 -14.93 12.31
N PRO A 508 22.95 -14.07 13.32
CA PRO A 508 24.28 -13.51 13.58
C PRO A 508 25.41 -14.54 13.54
#